data_AF-A0A1Z8RHD3-F1
#
_entry.id   AF-A0A1Z8RHD3-F1
#
_cell.length_a   1.000
_cell.length_b   1.000
_cell.length_c   1.000
_cell.angle_alpha   90.00
_cell.angle_beta   90.00
_cell.angle_gamma   90.00
#
_symmetry.space_group_name_H-M   'P 1'
#
loop_
_entity.id
_entity.type
_entity.pdbx_description
1 polymer ?
#
loop_
_entity_poly.entity_id
_entity_poly.type
_entity_poly.pdbx_seq_one_letter_code
_entity_poly.pdbx_strand_id
1 'polypeptide(L)'
;MREVMLPNIRTGLIRSGRNWSDIDIAASGYTVYGENEEDIVKGLNGLRTPLSFYGSTQTYHEVLRLHGLEYLGQKLHSLSWMVSGRKCATSSQKMNYGDL
;
A
#
# COMPACT_ATOMS: atom_id res chain seq x y z
N MET A 1 -9.42 2.64 -6.46
CA MET A 1 -10.29 1.78 -7.31
C MET A 1 -10.47 2.33 -8.72
N ARG A 2 -10.93 3.57 -8.85
CA ARG A 2 -11.20 4.24 -10.14
C ARG A 2 -9.97 4.43 -11.02
N GLU A 3 -8.82 4.72 -10.41
CA GLU A 3 -7.57 5.01 -11.14
C GLU A 3 -6.92 3.78 -11.79
N VAL A 4 -7.04 2.59 -11.17
CA VAL A 4 -6.24 1.42 -11.56
C VAL A 4 -7.11 0.20 -11.85
N MET A 5 -7.94 -0.19 -10.88
CA MET A 5 -8.62 -1.48 -10.92
C MET A 5 -9.73 -1.51 -11.99
N LEU A 6 -10.64 -0.53 -11.97
CA LEU A 6 -11.77 -0.47 -12.91
C LEU A 6 -11.34 -0.33 -14.38
N PRO A 7 -10.35 0.52 -14.74
CA PRO A 7 -9.85 0.58 -16.12
C PRO A 7 -9.26 -0.74 -16.59
N ASN A 8 -8.52 -1.45 -15.74
CA ASN A 8 -7.94 -2.75 -16.09
C ASN A 8 -9.00 -3.84 -16.25
N ILE A 9 -10.03 -3.87 -15.38
CA ILE A 9 -11.18 -4.77 -15.57
C ILE A 9 -11.88 -4.46 -16.90
N ARG A 10 -12.13 -3.18 -17.20
CA ARG A 10 -12.79 -2.78 -18.46
C ARG A 10 -12.03 -3.30 -19.67
N THR A 11 -10.69 -3.20 -19.67
CA THR A 11 -9.84 -3.76 -20.72
C THR A 11 -10.03 -5.28 -20.85
N GLY A 12 -10.10 -6.01 -19.73
CA GLY A 12 -10.37 -7.45 -19.73
C GLY A 12 -11.75 -7.81 -20.26
N LEU A 13 -12.79 -7.06 -19.87
CA LEU A 13 -14.16 -7.24 -20.36
C LEU A 13 -14.24 -7.06 -21.89
N ILE A 14 -13.65 -5.97 -22.42
CA ILE A 14 -13.60 -5.72 -23.87
C ILE A 14 -12.89 -6.86 -24.60
N ARG A 15 -11.73 -7.29 -24.09
CA ARG A 15 -10.94 -8.36 -24.71
C ARG A 15 -11.64 -9.72 -24.71
N SER A 16 -12.52 -9.95 -23.75
CA SER A 16 -13.26 -11.21 -23.60
C SER A 16 -14.68 -11.16 -24.18
N GLY A 17 -15.12 -10.01 -24.72
CA GLY A 17 -16.48 -9.83 -25.22
C GLY A 17 -17.55 -9.89 -24.13
N ARG A 18 -17.18 -9.64 -22.86
CA ARG A 18 -18.07 -9.66 -21.70
C ARG A 18 -18.48 -8.24 -21.29
N ASN A 19 -19.57 -8.14 -20.56
CA ASN A 19 -20.10 -6.90 -20.01
C ASN A 19 -19.95 -6.85 -18.48
N TRP A 20 -20.16 -5.67 -17.90
CA TRP A 20 -20.14 -5.49 -16.45
C TRP A 20 -21.21 -6.30 -15.72
N SER A 21 -22.34 -6.59 -16.36
CA SER A 21 -23.40 -7.46 -15.85
C SER A 21 -22.98 -8.93 -15.71
N ASP A 22 -21.86 -9.32 -16.33
CA ASP A 22 -21.42 -10.71 -16.39
C ASP A 22 -20.44 -11.06 -15.26
N ILE A 23 -20.11 -10.09 -14.40
CA ILE A 23 -19.16 -10.21 -13.30
C ILE A 23 -19.66 -9.52 -12.04
N ASP A 24 -19.24 -10.04 -10.89
CA ASP A 24 -19.38 -9.37 -9.61
C ASP A 24 -18.01 -8.95 -9.08
N ILE A 25 -17.94 -7.78 -8.47
CA ILE A 25 -16.72 -7.27 -7.82
C ILE A 25 -16.94 -7.30 -6.31
N ALA A 26 -16.27 -8.24 -5.64
CA ALA A 26 -16.17 -8.26 -4.19
C ALA A 26 -14.85 -7.62 -3.76
N ALA A 27 -14.92 -6.63 -2.87
CA ALA A 27 -13.76 -6.04 -2.22
C ALA A 27 -13.92 -6.19 -0.70
N SER A 28 -12.90 -6.73 -0.05
CA SER A 28 -12.83 -6.83 1.40
C SER A 28 -11.63 -6.03 1.91
N GLY A 29 -11.83 -5.31 3.01
CA GLY A 29 -10.81 -4.55 3.69
C GLY A 29 -10.50 -5.14 5.06
N TYR A 30 -9.54 -4.53 5.76
CA TYR A 30 -9.41 -4.78 7.19
C TYR A 30 -10.61 -4.19 7.91
N THR A 31 -11.33 -5.03 8.64
CA THR A 31 -12.52 -4.65 9.42
C THR A 31 -12.38 -5.20 10.83
N VAL A 32 -12.78 -4.41 11.82
CA VAL A 32 -12.80 -4.80 13.23
C VAL A 32 -14.24 -4.76 13.71
N TYR A 33 -14.64 -5.79 14.45
CA TYR A 33 -15.91 -5.87 15.16
C TYR A 33 -15.63 -6.09 16.64
N GLY A 34 -16.47 -5.52 17.51
CA GLY A 34 -16.36 -5.64 18.96
C GLY A 34 -17.71 -5.39 19.62
N GLU A 35 -17.90 -5.93 20.82
CA GLU A 35 -19.15 -5.73 21.59
C GLU A 35 -19.16 -4.37 22.30
N ASN A 36 -17.98 -3.80 22.53
CA ASN A 36 -17.76 -2.48 23.14
C ASN A 36 -16.61 -1.72 22.45
N GLU A 37 -16.35 -0.50 22.91
CA GLU A 37 -15.32 0.37 22.34
C GLU A 37 -13.90 -0.17 22.61
N GLU A 38 -13.67 -0.77 23.78
CA GLU A 38 -12.38 -1.35 24.14
C GLU A 38 -11.94 -2.46 23.19
N ASP A 39 -12.88 -3.34 22.80
CA ASP A 39 -12.66 -4.40 21.82
C ASP A 39 -12.28 -3.84 20.45
N ILE A 40 -12.97 -2.78 20.00
CA ILE A 40 -12.70 -2.10 18.74
C ILE A 40 -11.30 -1.48 18.76
N VAL A 41 -10.94 -0.75 19.82
CA VAL A 41 -9.62 -0.12 19.95
C VAL A 41 -8.51 -1.16 19.97
N LYS A 42 -8.70 -2.27 20.71
CA LYS A 42 -7.75 -3.38 20.73
C LYS A 42 -7.57 -4.00 19.35
N GLY A 43 -8.66 -4.22 18.62
CA GLY A 43 -8.62 -4.73 17.25
C GLY A 43 -7.92 -3.79 16.28
N LEU A 44 -8.22 -2.49 16.32
CA LEU A 44 -7.56 -1.47 15.50
C LEU A 44 -6.05 -1.40 15.77
N ASN A 45 -5.64 -1.52 17.04
CA ASN A 45 -4.24 -1.61 17.40
C ASN A 45 -3.58 -2.89 16.84
N GLY A 46 -4.31 -4.01 16.82
CA GLY A 46 -3.86 -5.25 16.19
C GLY A 46 -3.59 -5.12 14.69
N LEU A 47 -4.34 -4.27 13.97
CA LEU A 47 -4.16 -4.04 12.53
C LEU A 47 -2.85 -3.32 12.18
N ARG A 48 -2.20 -2.66 13.15
CA ARG A 48 -0.96 -1.91 12.89
C ARG A 48 0.18 -2.82 12.41
N THR A 49 0.26 -4.04 12.93
CA THR A 49 1.28 -5.02 12.55
C THR A 49 1.18 -5.41 11.08
N PRO A 50 0.08 -6.01 10.57
CA PRO A 50 -0.02 -6.37 9.16
C PRO A 50 0.08 -5.14 8.24
N LEU A 51 -0.52 -4.00 8.62
CA LEU A 51 -0.39 -2.75 7.85
C LEU A 51 1.06 -2.29 7.71
N SER A 52 1.85 -2.34 8.79
CA SER A 52 3.27 -2.00 8.76
C SER A 52 4.09 -2.96 7.90
N PHE A 53 3.76 -4.26 7.95
CA PHE A 53 4.42 -5.29 7.15
C PHE A 53 4.19 -5.02 5.66
N TYR A 54 2.94 -5.01 5.21
CA TYR A 54 2.61 -4.77 3.80
C TYR A 54 3.11 -3.41 3.33
N GLY A 55 2.89 -2.36 4.13
CA GLY A 55 3.32 -0.99 3.80
C GLY A 55 4.84 -0.82 3.71
N SER A 56 5.64 -1.72 4.30
CA SER A 56 7.10 -1.69 4.19
C SER A 56 7.65 -2.38 2.93
N THR A 57 6.80 -3.06 2.17
CA THR A 57 7.21 -3.76 0.95
C THR A 57 7.12 -2.84 -0.27
N GLN A 58 8.09 -2.98 -1.18
CA GLN A 58 8.12 -2.18 -2.42
C GLN A 58 6.86 -2.38 -3.28
N THR A 59 6.27 -3.57 -3.27
CA THR A 59 5.02 -3.89 -3.99
C THR A 59 3.86 -2.98 -3.60
N TYR A 60 3.81 -2.51 -2.35
CA TYR A 60 2.74 -1.63 -1.87
C TYR A 60 3.04 -0.13 -2.04
N HIS A 61 4.25 0.27 -2.43
CA HIS A 61 4.62 1.68 -2.56
C HIS A 61 3.74 2.42 -3.57
N GLU A 62 3.42 1.80 -4.70
CA GLU A 62 2.55 2.42 -5.70
C GLU A 62 1.14 2.63 -5.16
N VAL A 63 0.61 1.66 -4.40
CA VAL A 63 -0.70 1.81 -3.73
C VAL A 63 -0.65 2.98 -2.75
N LEU A 64 0.39 3.08 -1.91
CA LEU A 64 0.53 4.17 -0.95
C LEU A 64 0.69 5.53 -1.65
N ARG A 65 1.48 5.61 -2.72
CA ARG A 65 1.67 6.81 -3.53
C ARG A 65 0.35 7.30 -4.13
N LEU A 66 -0.45 6.40 -4.71
CA LEU A 66 -1.77 6.72 -5.26
C LEU A 66 -2.74 7.30 -4.20
N HIS A 67 -2.50 7.04 -2.91
CA HIS A 67 -3.28 7.59 -1.79
C HIS A 67 -2.56 8.76 -1.07
N GLY A 68 -1.50 9.35 -1.66
CA GLY A 68 -0.76 10.47 -1.06
C GLY A 68 0.13 10.10 0.12
N LEU A 69 0.39 8.80 0.33
CA LEU A 69 1.17 8.25 1.44
C LEU A 69 2.56 7.78 1.01
N GLU A 70 3.11 8.38 -0.05
CA GLU A 70 4.42 7.99 -0.61
C GLU A 70 5.54 8.06 0.45
N TYR A 71 5.61 9.18 1.17
CA TYR A 71 6.58 9.38 2.25
C TYR A 71 6.46 8.29 3.33
N LEU A 72 5.24 7.88 3.68
CA LEU A 72 5.00 6.82 4.66
C LEU A 72 5.56 5.49 4.18
N GLY A 73 5.31 5.12 2.92
CA GLY A 73 5.86 3.88 2.33
C GLY A 73 7.38 3.86 2.34
N GLN A 74 8.01 4.95 1.91
CA GLN A 74 9.47 5.10 1.94
C GLN A 74 10.03 4.97 3.37
N LYS A 75 9.37 5.59 4.36
CA LYS A 75 9.75 5.50 5.76
C LYS A 75 9.62 4.09 6.32
N LEU A 76 8.49 3.42 6.08
CA LEU A 76 8.25 2.03 6.51
C LEU A 76 9.27 1.07 5.88
N HIS A 77 9.58 1.26 4.60
CA HIS A 77 10.63 0.50 3.93
C HIS A 77 11.99 0.72 4.58
N SER A 78 12.41 1.97 4.80
CA SER A 78 13.69 2.24 5.48
C SER A 78 13.80 1.57 6.86
N LEU A 79 12.71 1.60 7.64
CA LEU A 79 12.66 0.98 8.97
C LEU A 79 12.78 -0.55 8.94
N SER A 80 12.22 -1.22 7.93
CA SER A 80 12.27 -2.70 7.84
C SER A 80 13.70 -3.23 7.66
N TRP A 81 14.55 -2.47 6.97
CA TRP A 81 15.96 -2.75 6.79
C TRP A 81 16.75 -2.53 8.08
N MET A 82 16.46 -1.43 8.79
CA MET A 82 17.10 -1.09 10.06
C MET A 82 16.87 -2.17 11.13
N VAL A 83 15.65 -2.69 11.24
CA VAL A 83 15.32 -3.77 12.19
C VAL A 83 15.99 -5.10 11.81
N SER A 84 16.17 -5.37 10.52
CA SER A 84 16.81 -6.60 10.03
C SER A 84 18.35 -6.59 10.11
N GLY A 85 18.98 -5.58 10.71
CA GLY A 85 20.44 -5.44 10.74
C GLY A 85 21.09 -5.17 9.38
N ARG A 86 20.29 -4.98 8.33
CA ARG A 86 20.74 -4.62 6.98
C ARG A 86 20.69 -3.10 6.86
N LYS A 87 21.79 -2.40 7.11
CA LYS A 87 21.82 -0.94 6.88
C LYS A 87 21.50 -0.65 5.41
N CYS A 88 20.44 0.13 5.15
CA CYS A 88 20.14 0.62 3.81
C CYS A 88 21.19 1.68 3.42
N ALA A 89 22.25 1.23 2.75
CA ALA A 89 23.20 2.12 2.08
C ALA A 89 22.59 2.55 0.74
N THR A 90 21.72 3.56 0.76
CA THR A 90 21.36 4.32 -0.45
C THR A 90 21.68 5.79 -0.24
N SER A 91 22.98 6.07 -0.15
CA SER A 91 23.53 7.37 -0.49
C SER A 91 23.36 7.60 -2.00
N SER A 92 22.21 8.14 -2.39
CA SER A 92 22.06 8.89 -3.64
C SER A 92 21.68 10.33 -3.30
N GLN A 93 22.55 10.99 -2.54
CA GLN A 93 22.75 12.42 -2.75
C GLN A 93 23.47 12.54 -4.09
N LYS A 94 22.72 12.92 -5.14
CA LYS A 94 23.33 13.47 -6.35
C LYS A 94 24.03 14.77 -5.93
N MET A 95 25.34 14.70 -5.77
CA MET A 95 26.22 15.86 -5.75
C MET A 95 26.20 16.44 -7.16
N ASN A 96 25.43 17.50 -7.36
CA ASN A 96 25.44 18.26 -8.60
C ASN A 96 26.52 19.34 -8.52
N TYR A 97 27.29 19.41 -9.61
CA TYR A 97 28.38 20.34 -9.88
C TYR A 97 27.86 21.76 -10.09
N GLY A 98 28.61 22.75 -9.61
CA GLY A 98 28.47 24.17 -10.01
C GLY A 98 27.93 25.08 -8.92
N ASP A 99 28.83 25.63 -8.10
CA ASP A 99 28.96 27.08 -7.87
C ASP A 99 30.14 27.34 -6.91
N LEU A 100 31.19 27.95 -7.49
CA LEU A 100 32.46 28.47 -6.93
C LEU A 100 33.59 27.46 -6.63
#